data_AF-A0A934KBW2-F1
#
_entry.id   AF-A0A934KBW2-F1
#
_cell.length_a   1.000
_cell.length_b   1.000
_cell.length_c   1.000
_cell.angle_alpha   90.00
_cell.angle_beta   90.00
_cell.angle_gamma   90.00
#
_symmetry.space_group_name_H-M   'P 1'
#
loop_
_entity.id
_entity.type
_entity.pdbx_description
1 polymer ?
#
loop_
_entity_poly.entity_id
_entity_poly.type
_entity_poly.pdbx_seq_one_letter_code
_entity_poly.pdbx_strand_id
1 'polypeptide(L)'
;MILPKDRDPRFVTVRRGGTLTDSDHRLLALWAAVCAEHVLHLFESVKPADPRPRQAIEQIRAWTRGEIRMSQSRAAGGHAMGAAREVSGAARHAAYAAGQAAVVAHVA
;
A
#
# COMPACT_ATOMS: atom_id res chain seq x y z
N MET A 1 17.29 -4.59 12.80
CA MET A 1 16.39 -3.48 12.42
C MET A 1 16.24 -3.53 10.91
N ILE A 2 15.02 -3.53 10.35
CA ILE A 2 14.77 -3.66 8.89
C ILE A 2 15.06 -2.34 8.16
N LEU A 3 14.94 -1.22 8.86
CA LEU A 3 15.24 0.10 8.31
C LEU A 3 16.69 0.51 8.64
N PRO A 4 17.38 1.19 7.70
CA PRO A 4 18.71 1.72 7.94
C PRO A 4 18.68 2.79 9.06
N LYS A 5 19.81 2.91 9.77
CA LYS A 5 20.00 3.91 10.82
C LYS A 5 19.86 5.32 10.25
N ASP A 6 20.46 5.53 9.07
CA ASP A 6 20.37 6.77 8.32
C ASP A 6 19.24 6.65 7.29
N ARG A 7 18.23 7.52 7.41
CA ARG A 7 17.10 7.54 6.49
C ARG A 7 17.48 8.31 5.23
N ASP A 8 17.10 7.78 4.07
CA ASP A 8 17.22 8.51 2.80
C ASP A 8 16.23 9.69 2.80
N PRO A 9 16.70 10.95 2.70
CA PRO A 9 15.84 12.13 2.71
C PRO A 9 14.77 12.12 1.60
N ARG A 10 15.01 11.40 0.49
CA ARG A 10 14.05 11.27 -0.62
C ARG A 10 12.78 10.51 -0.26
N PHE A 11 12.80 9.75 0.83
CA PHE A 11 11.63 9.04 1.37
C PHE A 11 11.13 9.63 2.69
N VAL A 12 11.62 10.82 3.06
CA VAL A 12 11.18 11.56 4.24
C VAL A 12 10.52 12.85 3.79
N THR A 13 9.33 13.13 4.32
CA THR A 13 8.54 14.31 3.99
C THR A 13 9.21 15.59 4.42
N VAL A 14 8.95 16.68 3.69
CA VAL A 14 9.45 18.04 4.04
C VAL A 14 9.14 18.40 5.49
N ARG A 15 7.93 18.10 5.97
CA ARG A 15 7.51 18.33 7.37
C ARG A 15 8.29 17.51 8.42
N ARG A 16 9.06 16.49 7.99
CA ARG A 16 9.91 15.64 8.84
C ARG A 16 11.41 15.85 8.56
N GLY A 17 11.77 16.90 7.83
CA GLY A 17 13.16 17.27 7.54
C GLY A 17 13.80 16.55 6.35
N GLY A 18 12.99 15.91 5.48
CA GLY A 18 13.47 15.35 4.22
C GLY A 18 13.11 16.20 3.00
N THR A 19 13.11 15.58 1.82
CA THR A 19 12.86 16.26 0.53
C THR A 19 11.59 15.80 -0.17
N LEU A 20 10.87 14.80 0.35
CA LEU A 20 9.65 14.27 -0.27
C LEU A 20 8.49 15.26 -0.12
N THR A 21 7.98 15.78 -1.23
CA THR A 21 6.78 16.63 -1.24
C THR A 21 5.51 15.80 -1.07
N ASP A 22 4.41 16.42 -0.64
CA ASP A 22 3.12 15.72 -0.55
C ASP A 22 2.61 15.25 -1.93
N SER A 23 2.91 16.00 -3.00
CA SER A 23 2.60 15.59 -4.38
C SER A 23 3.38 14.35 -4.79
N ASP A 24 4.69 14.29 -4.50
CA ASP A 24 5.52 13.13 -4.83
C ASP A 24 5.15 11.93 -3.97
N HIS A 25 4.77 12.15 -2.71
CA HIS A 25 4.27 11.08 -1.83
C HIS A 25 3.00 10.45 -2.38
N ARG A 26 2.07 11.27 -2.90
CA ARG A 26 0.88 10.77 -3.61
C ARG A 26 1.23 10.06 -4.92
N LEU A 27 2.25 10.53 -5.65
CA LEU A 27 2.71 9.86 -6.87
C LEU A 27 3.30 8.47 -6.58
N LEU A 28 4.10 8.34 -5.52
CA LEU A 28 4.62 7.04 -5.05
C LEU A 28 3.48 6.09 -4.65
N ALA A 29 2.44 6.62 -3.99
CA ALA A 29 1.26 5.85 -3.62
C ALA A 29 0.48 5.35 -4.84
N LEU A 30 0.28 6.19 -5.87
CA LEU A 30 -0.34 5.79 -7.14
C LEU A 30 0.50 4.75 -7.87
N TRP A 31 1.82 4.95 -7.94
CA TRP A 31 2.73 4.00 -8.57
C TRP A 31 2.67 2.62 -7.88
N ALA A 32 2.71 2.59 -6.55
CA ALA A 32 2.58 1.35 -5.78
C ALA A 32 1.22 0.66 -6.02
N ALA A 33 0.14 1.43 -6.13
CA ALA A 33 -1.19 0.92 -6.45
C ALA A 33 -1.25 0.26 -7.83
N VAL A 34 -0.60 0.86 -8.85
CA VAL A 34 -0.49 0.29 -10.21
C VAL A 34 0.31 -1.01 -10.18
N CYS A 35 1.46 -1.03 -9.49
CA CYS A 35 2.26 -2.24 -9.35
C CYS A 35 1.49 -3.39 -8.68
N ALA A 36 0.73 -3.11 -7.62
CA ALA A 36 -0.08 -4.11 -6.93
C ALA A 36 -1.25 -4.60 -7.79
N GLU A 37 -1.88 -3.71 -8.56
CA GLU A 37 -3.01 -4.06 -9.45
C GLU A 37 -2.61 -5.06 -10.53
N HIS A 38 -1.40 -4.96 -11.09
CA HIS A 38 -0.91 -5.90 -12.11
C HIS A 38 -0.95 -7.37 -11.68
N VAL A 39 -0.76 -7.63 -10.37
CA VAL A 39 -0.71 -8.98 -9.81
C VAL A 39 -1.96 -9.35 -9.01
N LEU A 40 -2.92 -8.44 -8.85
CA LEU A 40 -4.12 -8.65 -8.03
C LEU A 40 -4.90 -9.90 -8.44
N HIS A 41 -4.99 -10.16 -9.75
CA HIS A 41 -5.70 -11.31 -10.31
C HIS A 41 -5.22 -12.67 -9.75
N LEU A 42 -3.94 -12.77 -9.35
CA LEU A 42 -3.36 -13.99 -8.76
C LEU A 42 -3.96 -14.30 -7.39
N PHE A 43 -4.39 -13.29 -6.65
CA PHE A 43 -5.14 -13.48 -5.40
C PHE A 43 -6.60 -13.79 -5.69
N GLU A 44 -7.23 -13.02 -6.58
CA GLU A 44 -8.66 -13.14 -6.87
C GLU A 44 -9.05 -14.46 -7.52
N SER A 45 -8.13 -15.09 -8.27
CA SER A 45 -8.35 -16.44 -8.80
C SER A 45 -8.45 -17.50 -7.69
N VAL A 46 -7.82 -17.28 -6.53
CA VAL A 46 -7.80 -18.22 -5.39
C VAL A 46 -8.89 -17.88 -4.37
N LYS A 47 -9.17 -16.59 -4.15
CA LYS A 47 -10.15 -16.09 -3.18
C LYS A 47 -11.06 -15.03 -3.82
N PRO A 48 -11.92 -15.40 -4.79
CA PRO A 48 -12.71 -14.43 -5.57
C PRO A 48 -13.73 -13.64 -4.72
N ALA A 49 -14.18 -14.21 -3.60
CA ALA A 49 -15.13 -13.58 -2.69
C ALA A 49 -14.47 -12.72 -1.60
N ASP A 50 -13.13 -12.64 -1.55
CA ASP A 50 -12.41 -11.85 -0.55
C ASP A 50 -11.97 -10.51 -1.14
N PRO A 51 -12.63 -9.40 -0.79
CA PRO A 51 -12.37 -8.11 -1.40
C PRO A 51 -11.17 -7.39 -0.78
N ARG A 52 -10.55 -7.91 0.29
CA ARG A 52 -9.59 -7.16 1.11
C ARG A 52 -8.40 -6.60 0.28
N PRO A 53 -7.74 -7.35 -0.62
CA PRO A 53 -6.64 -6.80 -1.43
C PRO A 53 -7.09 -5.73 -2.44
N ARG A 54 -8.23 -5.93 -3.12
CA ARG A 54 -8.78 -4.94 -4.04
C ARG A 54 -9.13 -3.64 -3.32
N GLN A 55 -9.81 -3.74 -2.18
CA GLN A 55 -10.16 -2.59 -1.34
C GLN A 55 -8.92 -1.82 -0.86
N ALA A 56 -7.81 -2.50 -0.56
CA ALA A 56 -6.57 -1.84 -0.19
C ALA A 56 -6.01 -0.96 -1.33
N ILE A 57 -6.05 -1.45 -2.57
CA ILE A 57 -5.64 -0.70 -3.76
C ILE A 57 -6.58 0.49 -4.02
N GLU A 58 -7.90 0.30 -3.85
CA GLU A 58 -8.88 1.38 -4.01
C GLU A 58 -8.70 2.46 -2.96
N GLN A 59 -8.45 2.09 -1.70
CA GLN A 59 -8.29 3.04 -0.61
C GLN A 59 -7.01 3.88 -0.72
N ILE A 60 -5.90 3.33 -1.21
CA ILE A 60 -4.72 4.17 -1.46
C ILE A 60 -4.99 5.20 -2.55
N ARG A 61 -5.74 4.84 -3.61
CA ARG A 61 -6.17 5.78 -4.64
C ARG A 61 -7.14 6.83 -4.10
N ALA A 62 -8.04 6.46 -3.19
CA ALA A 62 -8.92 7.41 -2.52
C ALA A 62 -8.14 8.39 -1.63
N TRP A 63 -7.11 7.91 -0.94
CA TRP A 63 -6.24 8.76 -0.13
C TRP A 63 -5.46 9.77 -0.98
N THR A 64 -4.96 9.38 -2.15
CA THR A 64 -4.26 10.33 -3.04
C THR A 64 -5.18 11.42 -3.60
N ARG A 65 -6.49 11.16 -3.66
CA ARG A 65 -7.54 12.15 -3.98
C ARG A 65 -8.03 12.95 -2.77
N GLY A 66 -7.57 12.64 -1.56
CA GLY A 66 -7.97 13.31 -0.32
C GLY A 66 -9.34 12.89 0.23
N GLU A 67 -9.90 11.78 -0.27
CA GLU A 67 -11.25 11.32 0.09
C GLU A 67 -11.30 10.59 1.43
N ILE A 68 -10.18 9.98 1.84
CA ILE A 68 -10.07 9.23 3.10
C ILE A 68 -8.83 9.67 3.89
N ARG A 69 -8.86 9.41 5.19
CA ARG A 69 -7.72 9.63 6.08
C ARG A 69 -6.64 8.58 5.85
N MET A 70 -5.38 8.95 6.12
CA MET A 70 -4.24 8.02 6.12
C MET A 70 -4.51 6.76 6.94
N SER A 71 -5.14 6.91 8.11
CA SER A 71 -5.45 5.78 9.01
C SER A 71 -6.39 4.76 8.38
N GLN A 72 -7.33 5.19 7.52
CA GLN A 72 -8.23 4.29 6.80
C GLN A 72 -7.45 3.47 5.76
N SER A 73 -6.64 4.13 4.94
CA SER A 73 -5.74 3.45 3.98
C SER A 73 -4.81 2.45 4.69
N ARG A 74 -4.21 2.84 5.81
CA ARG A 74 -3.35 1.96 6.63
C ARG A 74 -4.12 0.74 7.15
N ALA A 75 -5.36 0.93 7.62
CA ALA A 75 -6.19 -0.18 8.11
C ALA A 75 -6.53 -1.17 6.98
N ALA A 76 -6.89 -0.69 5.79
CA ALA A 76 -7.11 -1.54 4.63
C ALA A 76 -5.85 -2.33 4.23
N GLY A 77 -4.67 -1.70 4.32
CA GLY A 77 -3.40 -2.40 4.15
C GLY A 77 -3.22 -3.55 5.14
N GLY A 78 -3.54 -3.32 6.42
CA GLY A 78 -3.55 -4.38 7.43
C GLY A 78 -4.53 -5.52 7.12
N HIS A 79 -5.73 -5.20 6.61
CA HIS A 79 -6.70 -6.22 6.19
C HIS A 79 -6.21 -7.07 5.01
N ALA A 80 -5.59 -6.45 3.99
CA ALA A 80 -4.99 -7.18 2.88
C ALA A 80 -3.82 -8.08 3.33
N MET A 81 -2.99 -7.62 4.27
CA MET A 81 -1.96 -8.45 4.90
C MET A 81 -2.55 -9.61 5.72
N GLY A 82 -3.73 -9.42 6.34
CA GLY A 82 -4.50 -10.49 6.97
C GLY A 82 -4.92 -11.55 5.96
N ALA A 83 -5.48 -11.13 4.81
CA ALA A 83 -5.87 -12.02 3.72
C ALA A 83 -4.68 -12.82 3.17
N ALA A 84 -3.51 -12.20 3.05
CA ALA A 84 -2.28 -12.85 2.58
C ALA A 84 -1.88 -14.05 3.46
N ARG A 85 -2.20 -14.04 4.75
CA ARG A 85 -1.85 -15.13 5.69
C ARG A 85 -2.69 -16.39 5.45
N GLU A 86 -3.87 -16.26 4.85
CA GLU A 86 -4.82 -17.35 4.62
C GLU A 86 -4.55 -18.12 3.30
N VAL A 87 -3.63 -17.63 2.47
CA VAL A 87 -3.24 -18.23 1.19
C VAL A 87 -1.73 -18.42 1.13
N SER A 88 -1.24 -19.11 0.09
CA SER A 88 0.19 -19.35 -0.15
C SER A 88 0.58 -19.00 -1.60
N GLY A 89 1.87 -19.09 -1.92
CA GLY A 89 2.38 -18.86 -3.28
C GLY A 89 2.10 -17.46 -3.82
N ALA A 90 1.83 -17.38 -5.13
CA ALA A 90 1.62 -16.11 -5.83
C ALA A 90 0.48 -15.26 -5.24
N ALA A 91 -0.63 -15.89 -4.84
CA ALA A 91 -1.78 -15.21 -4.24
C ALA A 91 -1.37 -14.46 -2.96
N ARG A 92 -0.57 -15.09 -2.09
CA ARG A 92 -0.05 -14.46 -0.87
C ARG A 92 0.75 -13.20 -1.18
N HIS A 93 1.64 -13.27 -2.18
CA HIS A 93 2.48 -12.12 -2.53
C HIS A 93 1.69 -11.00 -3.20
N ALA A 94 0.66 -11.31 -3.99
CA ALA A 94 -0.26 -10.32 -4.52
C ALA A 94 -1.03 -9.58 -3.41
N ALA A 95 -1.54 -10.30 -2.41
CA ALA A 95 -2.19 -9.67 -1.25
C ALA A 95 -1.23 -8.82 -0.41
N TYR A 96 0.02 -9.28 -0.22
CA TYR A 96 1.04 -8.45 0.43
C TYR A 96 1.39 -7.21 -0.38
N ALA A 97 1.47 -7.29 -1.72
CA ALA A 97 1.71 -6.14 -2.58
C ALA A 97 0.60 -5.09 -2.43
N ALA A 98 -0.67 -5.51 -2.46
CA ALA A 98 -1.81 -4.63 -2.18
C ALA A 98 -1.74 -4.00 -0.79
N GLY A 99 -1.38 -4.80 0.22
CA GLY A 99 -1.18 -4.33 1.59
C GLY A 99 -0.07 -3.27 1.69
N GLN A 100 1.07 -3.48 1.03
CA GLN A 100 2.19 -2.55 1.01
C GLN A 100 1.85 -1.25 0.27
N ALA A 101 1.12 -1.32 -0.85
CA ALA A 101 0.62 -0.14 -1.54
C ALA A 101 -0.27 0.71 -0.62
N ALA A 102 -1.19 0.09 0.12
CA ALA A 102 -2.10 0.80 1.01
C ALA A 102 -1.43 1.51 2.20
N VAL A 103 -0.32 0.98 2.70
CA VAL A 103 0.41 1.61 3.80
C VAL A 103 1.36 2.72 3.35
N VAL A 104 1.55 2.97 2.04
CA VAL A 104 2.35 4.11 1.56
C VAL A 104 1.87 5.42 2.17
N ALA A 105 0.55 5.62 2.31
CA ALA A 105 -0.03 6.78 2.96
C ALA A 105 0.53 7.06 4.37
N HIS A 106 0.98 6.02 5.09
CA HIS A 106 1.49 6.09 6.45
C HIS A 106 3.01 6.31 6.53
N VAL A 107 3.77 5.84 5.53
CA VAL A 107 5.24 5.81 5.56
C VAL A 107 5.81 6.95 4.73
N ALA A 108 6.22 8.02 5.42
CA ALA A 108 6.82 9.23 4.86
C ALA A 108 7.49 10.07 5.95
#